data_AF-A0A2Z2HLQ9-F1
#
_entry.id   AF-A0A2Z2HLQ9-F1
#
_cell.length_a   1.000
_cell.length_b   1.000
_cell.length_c   1.000
_cell.angle_alpha   90.00
_cell.angle_beta   90.00
_cell.angle_gamma   90.00
#
_symmetry.space_group_name_H-M   'P 1'
#
loop_
_entity.id
_entity.type
_entity.pdbx_description
1 polymer ?
#
loop_
_entity_poly.entity_id
_entity_poly.type
_entity_poly.pdbx_seq_one_letter_code
_entity_poly.pdbx_strand_id
1 'polypeptide(L)'
;MENKTYCSKRLKNTEFIFKELLAKSLVVFIGVGVVSAFLFGTYLIDFKNTSQLEYVEGSSLSIVTEKFDFKQDEIIQIRIVNSGTNELTFSDSSYGLKITGLAGILMYSPMSAQVISTLEPRGEVTFSWDQIKNDGDTALEGVYKISAKGLDMDGNIVEKSTTITIWK
;
A
#
# COMPACT_ATOMS: atom_id res chain seq x y z
N MET A 1 6.50 -48.68 57.02
CA MET A 1 6.56 -47.21 57.15
C MET A 1 7.25 -46.60 55.90
N GLU A 2 6.79 -46.95 54.69
CA GLU A 2 7.61 -46.79 53.46
C GLU A 2 6.90 -46.10 52.27
N ASN A 3 5.71 -45.52 52.48
CA ASN A 3 4.90 -45.02 51.36
C ASN A 3 5.15 -43.53 51.02
N LYS A 4 5.48 -42.69 52.02
CA LYS A 4 5.61 -41.23 51.83
C LYS A 4 6.82 -40.84 50.96
N THR A 5 7.91 -41.61 51.01
CA THR A 5 9.14 -41.33 50.25
C THR A 5 8.99 -41.63 48.75
N TYR A 6 8.27 -42.71 48.40
CA TYR A 6 8.01 -43.08 47.00
C TYR A 6 7.07 -42.11 46.29
N CYS A 7 6.02 -41.63 46.99
CA CYS A 7 5.09 -40.64 46.44
C CYS A 7 5.78 -39.30 46.14
N SER A 8 6.61 -38.81 47.06
CA SER A 8 7.40 -37.57 46.91
C SER A 8 8.41 -37.64 45.75
N LYS A 9 9.10 -38.78 45.59
CA LYS A 9 10.09 -38.99 44.52
C LYS A 9 9.43 -39.04 43.13
N ARG A 10 8.23 -39.61 43.02
CA ARG A 10 7.44 -39.68 41.78
C ARG A 10 6.96 -38.30 41.34
N LEU A 11 6.46 -37.49 42.28
CA LEU A 11 6.00 -36.12 42.03
C LEU A 11 7.12 -35.21 41.52
N LYS A 12 8.30 -35.24 42.15
CA LYS A 12 9.48 -34.48 41.69
C LYS A 12 9.95 -34.88 40.28
N ASN A 13 9.85 -36.16 39.94
CA ASN A 13 10.22 -36.64 38.60
C ASN A 13 9.23 -36.12 37.54
N THR A 14 7.93 -36.15 37.82
CA THR A 14 6.91 -35.61 36.89
C THR A 14 7.04 -34.09 36.69
N GLU A 15 7.31 -33.31 37.75
CA GLU A 15 7.57 -31.87 37.61
C GLU A 15 8.84 -31.58 36.79
N PHE A 16 9.88 -32.40 36.95
CA PHE A 16 11.12 -32.28 36.17
C PHE A 16 10.87 -32.57 34.69
N ILE A 17 10.17 -33.66 34.37
CA ILE A 17 9.79 -34.01 33.00
C ILE A 17 8.90 -32.92 32.39
N PHE A 18 7.95 -32.35 33.14
CA PHE A 18 7.09 -31.28 32.66
C PHE A 18 7.86 -29.99 32.33
N LYS A 19 8.80 -29.58 33.20
CA LYS A 19 9.69 -28.44 32.95
C LYS A 19 10.58 -28.65 31.72
N GLU A 20 11.09 -29.87 31.52
CA GLU A 20 11.90 -30.21 30.35
C GLU A 20 11.07 -30.21 29.05
N LEU A 21 9.83 -30.69 29.10
CA LEU A 21 8.90 -30.68 27.96
C LEU A 21 8.47 -29.26 27.61
N LEU A 22 8.23 -28.40 28.62
CA LEU A 22 7.97 -26.98 28.43
C LEU A 22 9.14 -26.25 27.77
N ALA A 23 10.37 -26.47 28.26
CA ALA A 23 11.56 -25.83 27.71
C ALA A 23 11.80 -26.23 26.25
N LYS A 24 11.62 -27.52 25.90
CA LYS A 24 11.77 -28.01 24.53
C LYS A 24 10.69 -27.44 23.60
N SER A 25 9.46 -27.37 24.06
CA SER A 25 8.35 -26.76 23.31
C SER A 25 8.59 -25.26 23.08
N LEU A 26 9.06 -24.55 24.09
CA LEU A 26 9.40 -23.12 24.00
C LEU A 26 10.48 -22.86 22.93
N VAL A 27 11.53 -23.69 22.88
CA VAL A 27 12.57 -23.58 21.85
C VAL A 27 11.99 -23.72 20.45
N VAL A 28 11.06 -24.66 20.25
CA VAL A 28 10.37 -24.84 18.95
C VAL A 28 9.53 -23.62 18.61
N PHE A 29 8.75 -23.09 19.56
CA PHE A 29 7.93 -21.89 19.32
C PHE A 29 8.77 -20.66 18.98
N ILE A 30 9.88 -20.44 19.68
CA ILE A 30 10.81 -19.34 19.37
C ILE A 30 11.40 -19.54 17.99
N GLY A 31 11.84 -20.75 17.64
CA GLY A 31 12.37 -21.05 16.32
C GLY A 31 11.37 -20.76 15.20
N VAL A 32 10.13 -21.23 15.34
CA VAL A 32 9.05 -20.95 14.39
C VAL A 32 8.75 -19.45 14.32
N GLY A 33 8.69 -18.77 15.46
CA GLY A 33 8.43 -17.33 15.54
C GLY A 33 9.49 -16.48 14.86
N VAL A 34 10.78 -16.83 15.00
CA VAL A 34 11.88 -16.11 14.34
C VAL A 34 11.83 -16.32 12.83
N VAL A 35 11.62 -17.56 12.38
CA VAL A 35 11.54 -17.87 10.94
C VAL A 35 10.33 -17.18 10.29
N SER A 36 9.17 -17.21 10.93
CA SER A 36 7.98 -16.54 10.42
C SER A 36 8.13 -15.02 10.41
N ALA A 37 8.69 -14.42 11.46
CA ALA A 37 8.95 -12.98 11.52
C ALA A 37 9.94 -12.54 10.43
N PHE A 38 10.97 -13.35 10.15
CA PHE A 38 11.93 -13.04 9.09
C PHE A 38 11.30 -13.08 7.70
N LEU A 39 10.58 -14.16 7.37
CA LEU A 39 9.88 -14.30 6.08
C LEU A 39 8.82 -13.20 5.89
N PHE A 40 8.06 -12.90 6.94
CA PHE A 40 7.06 -11.84 6.89
C PHE A 40 7.70 -10.45 6.78
N GLY A 41 8.82 -10.23 7.47
CA GLY A 41 9.58 -8.99 7.39
C GLY A 41 10.10 -8.70 5.99
N THR A 42 10.69 -9.70 5.30
CA THR A 42 11.15 -9.53 3.91
C THR A 42 9.98 -9.27 2.96
N TYR A 43 8.86 -9.96 3.15
CA TYR A 43 7.64 -9.73 2.36
C TYR A 43 7.10 -8.29 2.50
N LEU A 44 7.10 -7.75 3.72
CA LEU A 44 6.67 -6.37 3.96
C LEU A 44 7.61 -5.33 3.33
N ILE A 45 8.92 -5.60 3.25
CA ILE A 45 9.88 -4.72 2.58
C ILE A 45 9.59 -4.64 1.08
N ASP A 46 9.34 -5.77 0.43
CA ASP A 46 9.00 -5.80 -1.00
C ASP A 46 7.66 -5.13 -1.29
N PHE A 47 6.66 -5.28 -0.41
CA PHE A 47 5.37 -4.60 -0.55
C PHE A 47 5.52 -3.07 -0.53
N LYS A 48 6.37 -2.54 0.38
CA LYS A 48 6.66 -1.10 0.45
C LYS A 48 7.44 -0.60 -0.77
N ASN A 49 8.24 -1.48 -1.38
CA ASN A 49 9.05 -1.20 -2.56
C ASN A 49 8.34 -1.51 -3.88
N THR A 50 7.02 -1.76 -3.89
CA THR A 50 6.29 -1.97 -5.14
C THR A 50 6.58 -0.82 -6.09
N SER A 51 7.28 -1.14 -7.19
CA SER A 51 7.65 -0.20 -8.22
C SER A 51 6.40 0.56 -8.63
N GLN A 52 6.27 1.81 -8.19
CA GLN A 52 5.13 2.68 -8.51
C GLN A 52 4.98 2.85 -10.03
N LEU A 53 6.02 2.49 -10.77
CA LEU A 53 6.15 2.55 -12.20
C LEU A 53 6.71 1.24 -12.74
N GLU A 54 5.89 0.54 -13.52
CA GLU A 54 6.28 -0.69 -14.22
C GLU A 54 5.84 -0.55 -15.68
N TYR A 55 6.82 -0.66 -16.59
CA TYR A 55 6.55 -0.61 -18.02
C TYR A 55 6.08 -1.97 -18.51
N VAL A 56 4.94 -1.99 -19.19
CA VAL A 56 4.30 -3.22 -19.69
C VAL A 56 3.94 -3.03 -21.16
N GLU A 57 4.01 -4.11 -21.93
CA GLU A 57 3.51 -4.10 -23.31
C GLU A 57 1.98 -3.94 -23.34
N GLY A 58 1.47 -3.05 -24.20
CA GLY A 58 0.05 -2.73 -24.32
C GLY A 58 -0.37 -1.44 -23.61
N SER A 59 -1.64 -1.32 -23.26
CA SER A 59 -2.22 -0.13 -22.61
C SER A 59 -2.05 -0.21 -21.09
N SER A 60 -1.25 0.68 -20.48
CA SER A 60 -0.99 0.64 -19.04
C SER A 60 -0.75 2.03 -18.45
N LEU A 61 -1.18 2.22 -17.21
CA LEU A 61 -1.08 3.48 -16.48
C LEU A 61 -0.40 3.23 -15.13
N SER A 62 0.51 4.13 -14.77
CA SER A 62 1.21 4.14 -13.48
C SER A 62 0.98 5.46 -12.77
N ILE A 63 0.89 5.42 -11.44
CA ILE A 63 0.75 6.60 -10.58
C ILE A 63 1.92 6.60 -9.60
N VAL A 64 2.73 7.64 -9.70
CA VAL A 64 3.98 7.79 -8.96
C VAL A 64 3.87 9.01 -8.05
N THR A 65 4.25 8.85 -6.81
CA THR A 65 4.31 9.93 -5.81
C THR A 65 5.70 9.95 -5.20
N GLU A 66 6.13 11.06 -4.60
CA GLU A 66 7.48 11.15 -4.02
C GLU A 66 7.66 10.16 -2.85
N LYS A 67 6.56 9.89 -2.14
CA LYS A 67 6.46 8.97 -1.02
C LYS A 67 5.00 8.53 -0.82
N PHE A 68 4.77 7.68 0.18
CA PHE A 68 3.43 7.21 0.54
C PHE A 68 2.91 7.82 1.84
N ASP A 69 3.78 8.44 2.65
CA ASP A 69 3.42 9.01 3.95
C ASP A 69 3.76 10.50 3.98
N PHE A 70 2.74 11.36 4.10
CA PHE A 70 2.85 12.82 4.05
C PHE A 70 2.37 13.45 5.35
N LYS A 71 3.07 14.51 5.78
CA LYS A 71 2.58 15.32 6.89
C LYS A 71 1.42 16.19 6.42
N GLN A 72 0.55 16.59 7.33
CA GLN A 72 -0.44 17.62 7.05
C GLN A 72 0.24 18.90 6.54
N ASP A 73 -0.41 19.59 5.60
CA ASP A 73 0.07 20.81 4.93
C ASP A 73 1.30 20.61 4.01
N GLU A 74 1.71 19.36 3.76
CA GLU A 74 2.76 19.05 2.80
C GLU A 74 2.20 18.95 1.36
N ILE A 75 2.89 19.56 0.40
CA ILE A 75 2.50 19.41 -1.01
C ILE A 75 2.84 18.00 -1.49
N ILE A 76 1.87 17.35 -2.15
CA ILE A 76 2.00 16.02 -2.73
C ILE A 76 2.12 16.16 -4.25
N GLN A 77 3.26 15.76 -4.84
CA GLN A 77 3.39 15.69 -6.30
C GLN A 77 2.97 14.31 -6.81
N ILE A 78 1.97 14.32 -7.67
CA ILE A 78 1.38 13.13 -8.25
C ILE A 78 1.76 13.12 -9.72
N ARG A 79 2.53 12.12 -10.13
CA ARG A 79 2.87 11.88 -11.52
C ARG A 79 2.02 10.76 -12.07
N ILE A 80 1.28 11.06 -13.13
CA ILE A 80 0.59 10.05 -13.93
C ILE A 80 1.48 9.77 -15.13
N VAL A 81 1.85 8.50 -15.29
CA VAL A 81 2.75 8.06 -16.37
C VAL A 81 2.04 7.01 -17.22
N ASN A 82 2.07 7.19 -18.53
CA ASN A 82 1.74 6.12 -19.45
C ASN A 82 2.89 5.11 -19.43
N SER A 83 2.71 4.03 -18.67
CA SER A 83 3.69 2.96 -18.58
C SER A 83 3.45 1.85 -19.62
N GLY A 84 2.49 2.05 -20.53
CA GLY A 84 2.25 1.20 -21.68
C GLY A 84 3.07 1.57 -22.91
N THR A 85 2.83 0.83 -23.98
CA THR A 85 3.32 1.10 -25.34
C THR A 85 2.26 1.76 -26.23
N ASN A 86 1.00 1.78 -25.78
CA ASN A 86 -0.12 2.40 -26.51
C ASN A 86 -0.40 3.79 -25.96
N GLU A 87 -0.80 4.73 -26.83
CA GLU A 87 -1.29 6.04 -26.41
C GLU A 87 -2.58 5.92 -25.59
N LEU A 88 -2.72 6.79 -24.59
CA LEU A 88 -3.92 6.90 -23.78
C LEU A 88 -4.60 8.26 -24.02
N THR A 89 -5.93 8.24 -24.03
CA THR A 89 -6.78 9.41 -24.19
C THR A 89 -7.60 9.66 -22.93
N PHE A 90 -7.87 10.92 -22.63
CA PHE A 90 -8.57 11.38 -21.45
C PHE A 90 -9.62 12.40 -21.84
N SER A 91 -10.76 12.36 -21.17
CA SER A 91 -11.91 13.22 -21.48
C SER A 91 -11.65 14.71 -21.25
N ASP A 92 -10.68 15.04 -20.40
CA ASP A 92 -10.34 16.40 -19.97
C ASP A 92 -8.86 16.50 -19.53
N SER A 93 -8.39 17.71 -19.22
CA SER A 93 -6.99 17.97 -18.81
C SER A 93 -6.63 17.57 -17.36
N SER A 94 -7.51 16.88 -16.62
CA SER A 94 -7.19 16.28 -15.32
C SER A 94 -6.51 14.93 -15.47
N TYR A 95 -6.45 14.38 -16.69
CA TYR A 95 -5.94 13.04 -16.96
C TYR A 95 -6.66 11.97 -16.09
N GLY A 96 -7.93 12.21 -15.80
CA GLY A 96 -8.77 11.33 -14.99
C GLY A 96 -8.37 11.26 -13.52
N LEU A 97 -7.52 12.18 -13.03
CA LEU A 97 -7.03 12.20 -11.65
C LEU A 97 -8.16 12.48 -10.66
N LYS A 98 -8.29 11.57 -9.70
CA LYS A 98 -9.23 11.67 -8.59
C LYS A 98 -8.56 11.21 -7.30
N ILE A 99 -8.82 11.94 -6.22
CA ILE A 99 -8.43 11.56 -4.88
C ILE A 99 -9.68 11.33 -4.07
N THR A 100 -9.77 10.16 -3.47
CA THR A 100 -10.92 9.72 -2.68
C THR A 100 -10.49 9.25 -1.31
N GLY A 101 -11.35 9.40 -0.30
CA GLY A 101 -11.15 8.68 0.97
C GLY A 101 -11.37 7.17 0.80
N LEU A 102 -11.09 6.39 1.85
CA LEU A 102 -11.34 4.92 1.86
C LEU A 102 -12.80 4.54 1.54
N ALA A 103 -13.76 5.42 1.88
CA ALA A 103 -15.17 5.24 1.55
C ALA A 103 -15.51 5.49 0.07
N GLY A 104 -14.52 5.84 -0.77
CA GLY A 104 -14.71 6.13 -2.19
C GLY A 104 -15.33 7.51 -2.50
N ILE A 105 -15.55 8.33 -1.47
CA ILE A 105 -16.06 9.70 -1.62
C ILE A 105 -14.99 10.55 -2.30
N LEU A 106 -15.35 11.22 -3.40
CA LEU A 106 -14.47 12.16 -4.09
C LEU A 106 -14.15 13.34 -3.18
N MET A 107 -12.86 13.56 -2.94
CA MET A 107 -12.36 14.63 -2.09
C MET A 107 -11.67 15.70 -2.91
N TYR A 108 -10.89 15.30 -3.91
CA TYR A 108 -10.18 16.23 -4.77
C TYR A 108 -10.12 15.74 -6.22
N SER A 109 -10.19 16.68 -7.14
CA SER A 109 -9.85 16.49 -8.55
C SER A 109 -9.30 17.82 -9.09
N PRO A 110 -8.23 17.80 -9.91
CA PRO A 110 -7.65 19.03 -10.45
C PRO A 110 -8.67 19.85 -11.24
N MET A 111 -8.51 21.17 -11.20
CA MET A 111 -9.23 22.04 -12.13
C MET A 111 -8.83 21.68 -13.56
N SER A 112 -9.82 21.44 -14.41
CA SER A 112 -9.63 20.84 -15.72
C SER A 112 -10.33 21.64 -16.82
N ALA A 113 -9.67 21.78 -17.96
CA ALA A 113 -10.29 22.27 -19.18
C ALA A 113 -11.02 21.12 -19.88
N GLN A 114 -12.20 21.39 -20.44
CA GLN A 114 -12.99 20.43 -21.20
C GLN A 114 -12.38 20.18 -22.60
N VAL A 115 -11.17 19.63 -22.62
CA VAL A 115 -10.42 19.31 -23.83
C VAL A 115 -9.88 17.89 -23.74
N ILE A 116 -10.08 17.11 -24.80
CA ILE A 116 -9.52 15.77 -24.89
C ILE A 116 -8.00 15.88 -24.79
N SER A 117 -7.45 15.21 -23.79
CA SER A 117 -6.01 15.18 -23.53
C SER A 117 -5.46 13.82 -23.90
N THR A 118 -4.25 13.77 -24.43
CA THR A 118 -3.57 12.52 -24.77
C THR A 118 -2.27 12.39 -23.98
N LEU A 119 -1.86 11.15 -23.72
CA LEU A 119 -0.61 10.81 -23.07
C LEU A 119 0.10 9.75 -23.90
N GLU A 120 1.15 10.17 -24.60
CA GLU A 120 1.99 9.29 -25.41
C GLU A 120 2.67 8.21 -24.55
N PRO A 121 3.10 7.08 -25.14
CA PRO A 121 3.88 6.07 -24.43
C PRO A 121 5.09 6.68 -23.72
N ARG A 122 5.30 6.34 -22.44
CA ARG A 122 6.34 6.91 -21.56
C ARG A 122 6.18 8.42 -21.27
N GLY A 123 5.11 9.04 -21.75
CA GLY A 123 4.74 10.40 -21.39
C GLY A 123 4.29 10.46 -19.93
N GLU A 124 4.56 11.59 -19.29
CA GLU A 124 4.15 11.85 -17.91
C GLU A 124 3.53 13.24 -17.77
N VAL A 125 2.62 13.36 -16.81
CA VAL A 125 2.03 14.63 -16.37
C VAL A 125 2.10 14.70 -14.85
N THR A 126 2.43 15.88 -14.32
CA THR A 126 2.60 16.11 -12.89
C THR A 126 1.51 17.02 -12.37
N PHE A 127 0.91 16.64 -11.26
CA PHE A 127 -0.04 17.43 -10.49
C PHE A 127 0.52 17.71 -9.11
N SER A 128 0.15 18.85 -8.54
CA SER A 128 0.47 19.20 -7.15
C SER A 128 -0.83 19.33 -6.37
N TRP A 129 -0.92 18.60 -5.26
CA TRP A 129 -2.04 18.69 -4.34
C TRP A 129 -1.54 19.16 -2.98
N ASP A 130 -2.08 20.29 -2.53
CA ASP A 130 -1.80 20.93 -1.25
C ASP A 130 -2.63 20.37 -0.09
N GLN A 131 -3.25 19.20 -0.29
CA GLN A 131 -4.16 18.55 0.66
C GLN A 131 -5.44 19.34 0.91
N ILE A 132 -5.80 20.30 0.04
CA ILE A 132 -7.09 21.00 0.10
C ILE A 132 -8.10 20.25 -0.76
N LYS A 133 -9.26 19.93 -0.17
CA LYS A 133 -10.38 19.29 -0.86
C LYS A 133 -11.04 20.28 -1.83
N ASN A 134 -11.86 19.76 -2.75
CA ASN A 134 -12.62 20.60 -3.70
C ASN A 134 -13.61 21.56 -3.01
N ASP A 135 -14.01 21.29 -1.77
CA ASP A 135 -14.86 22.18 -0.96
C ASP A 135 -14.07 23.28 -0.22
N GLY A 136 -12.74 23.29 -0.33
CA GLY A 136 -11.85 24.28 0.28
C GLY A 136 -11.36 23.91 1.69
N ASP A 137 -11.85 22.83 2.27
CA ASP A 137 -11.38 22.34 3.57
C ASP A 137 -10.09 21.53 3.43
N THR A 138 -9.26 21.54 4.47
CA THR A 138 -8.08 20.68 4.55
C THR A 138 -8.46 19.19 4.69
N ALA A 139 -7.72 18.32 4.03
CA ALA A 139 -7.81 16.88 4.20
C ALA A 139 -7.39 16.51 5.64
N LEU A 140 -8.17 15.62 6.27
CA LEU A 140 -7.89 15.15 7.62
C LEU A 140 -6.78 14.09 7.62
N GLU A 141 -6.26 13.74 8.79
CA GLU A 141 -5.39 12.57 8.90
C GLU A 141 -6.13 11.29 8.46
N GLY A 142 -5.43 10.41 7.73
CA GLY A 142 -6.02 9.17 7.24
C GLY A 142 -5.39 8.65 5.95
N VAL A 143 -5.99 7.58 5.42
CA VAL A 143 -5.56 6.94 4.17
C VAL A 143 -6.45 7.41 3.02
N TYR A 144 -5.79 7.82 1.94
CA TYR A 144 -6.41 8.34 0.73
C TYR A 144 -6.02 7.48 -0.44
N LYS A 145 -6.95 7.32 -1.38
CA LYS A 145 -6.72 6.62 -2.64
C LYS A 145 -6.62 7.66 -3.76
N ILE A 146 -5.50 7.63 -4.46
CA ILE A 146 -5.27 8.37 -5.70
C ILE A 146 -5.57 7.41 -6.85
N SER A 147 -6.39 7.84 -7.79
CA SER A 147 -6.72 7.05 -8.98
C SER A 147 -6.69 7.90 -10.23
N ALA A 148 -6.30 7.28 -11.33
CA ALA A 148 -6.34 7.88 -12.66
C ALA A 148 -6.99 6.90 -13.63
N LYS A 149 -7.78 7.44 -14.55
CA LYS A 149 -8.56 6.65 -15.52
C LYS A 149 -8.47 7.29 -16.89
N GLY A 150 -8.01 6.52 -17.87
CA GLY A 150 -7.95 6.87 -19.28
C GLY A 150 -8.63 5.82 -20.16
N LEU A 151 -8.62 6.08 -21.46
CA LEU A 151 -9.10 5.19 -22.50
C LEU A 151 -7.95 4.88 -23.47
N ASP A 152 -7.83 3.63 -23.90
CA ASP A 152 -6.92 3.28 -24.98
C ASP A 152 -7.53 3.56 -26.38
N MET A 153 -6.77 3.26 -27.44
CA MET A 153 -7.20 3.47 -28.82
C MET A 153 -8.45 2.66 -29.21
N ASP A 154 -8.71 1.54 -28.54
CA ASP A 154 -9.87 0.68 -28.77
C ASP A 154 -11.08 1.10 -27.91
N GLY A 155 -10.92 2.13 -27.07
CA GLY A 155 -11.95 2.63 -26.16
C GLY A 155 -12.08 1.81 -24.87
N ASN A 156 -11.12 0.93 -24.56
CA ASN A 156 -11.09 0.20 -23.29
C ASN A 156 -10.64 1.12 -22.16
N ILE A 157 -11.20 0.88 -20.97
CA ILE A 157 -10.84 1.62 -19.77
C ILE A 157 -9.50 1.10 -19.22
N VAL A 158 -8.55 2.02 -19.07
CA VAL A 158 -7.28 1.77 -18.38
C VAL A 158 -7.30 2.57 -17.09
N GLU A 159 -7.25 1.88 -15.95
CA GLU A 159 -7.27 2.51 -14.63
C GLU A 159 -6.14 2.01 -13.74
N LYS A 160 -5.64 2.91 -12.90
CA LYS A 160 -4.69 2.57 -11.85
C LYS A 160 -5.04 3.34 -10.59
N SER A 161 -4.71 2.77 -9.43
CA SER A 161 -4.79 3.46 -8.16
C SER A 161 -3.60 3.16 -7.27
N THR A 162 -3.28 4.12 -6.41
CA THR A 162 -2.32 4.00 -5.33
C THR A 162 -2.92 4.60 -4.06
N THR A 163 -2.36 4.26 -2.90
CA THR A 163 -2.80 4.77 -1.60
C THR A 163 -1.69 5.56 -0.95
N ILE A 164 -2.04 6.69 -0.36
CA ILE A 164 -1.15 7.51 0.46
C ILE A 164 -1.77 7.71 1.84
N THR A 165 -0.93 8.02 2.82
CA THR A 165 -1.34 8.34 4.19
C THR A 165 -0.97 9.77 4.50
N ILE A 166 -1.92 10.52 5.07
CA ILE A 166 -1.69 11.85 5.64
C ILE A 166 -1.70 11.71 7.17
N TRP A 167 -0.66 12.22 7.82
CA TRP A 167 -0.48 12.15 9.27
C TRP A 167 -0.11 13.52 9.84
N LYS A 168 -0.35 13.70 11.15
CA LYS A 168 -0.14 14.96 11.85
C LYS A 168 1.30 15.20 12.30
#